data_AF-K2B9L6-F1
#
_entry.id   AF-K2B9L6-F1
#
_cell.length_a   1.000
_cell.length_b   1.000
_cell.length_c   1.000
_cell.angle_alpha   90.00
_cell.angle_beta   90.00
_cell.angle_gamma   90.00
#
_symmetry.space_group_name_H-M   'P 1'
#
loop_
_entity.id
_entity.type
_entity.pdbx_description
1 polymer ?
#
loop_
_entity_poly.entity_id
_entity_poly.type
_entity_poly.pdbx_seq_one_letter_code
_entity_poly.pdbx_strand_id
1 'polypeptide(L)'
;MNVSLTPELEKYVHDKVDGGMYTSASEVIRESLRIMHSYDDLQQKRIAELNDAITIGMKQLQSGQKIEGKVSREKMKAKIDLISKGK
;
A
#
# COMPACT_ATOMS: atom_id res chain seq x y z
N MET A 1 4.59 16.33 -25.75
CA MET A 1 3.23 16.36 -25.18
C MET A 1 3.15 17.59 -24.28
N ASN A 2 2.07 18.38 -24.38
CA ASN A 2 1.85 19.50 -23.46
C ASN A 2 0.87 19.06 -22.37
N VAL A 3 1.16 19.37 -21.12
CA VAL A 3 0.31 19.02 -19.97
C VAL A 3 0.08 20.30 -19.18
N SER A 4 -1.17 20.64 -18.95
CA SER A 4 -1.54 21.78 -18.12
C SER A 4 -1.56 21.37 -16.65
N LEU A 5 -0.91 22.16 -15.81
CA LEU A 5 -0.93 22.01 -14.36
C LEU A 5 -1.86 23.07 -13.77
N THR A 6 -2.37 22.81 -12.56
CA THR A 6 -2.98 23.88 -11.77
C THR A 6 -1.90 24.87 -11.34
N PRO A 7 -2.24 26.14 -11.06
CA PRO A 7 -1.25 27.14 -10.65
C PRO A 7 -0.41 26.71 -9.44
N GLU A 8 -1.01 25.98 -8.50
CA GLU A 8 -0.32 25.47 -7.31
C GLU A 8 0.74 24.42 -7.67
N LEU A 9 0.42 23.52 -8.60
CA LEU A 9 1.34 22.48 -9.06
C LEU A 9 2.45 23.08 -9.94
N GLU A 10 2.13 24.08 -10.76
CA GLU A 10 3.13 24.81 -11.54
C GLU A 10 4.14 25.52 -10.63
N LYS A 11 3.65 26.19 -9.59
CA LYS A 11 4.51 26.82 -8.57
C LYS A 11 5.39 25.77 -7.88
N TYR A 12 4.81 24.65 -7.46
CA TYR A 12 5.56 23.58 -6.81
C TYR A 12 6.70 23.05 -7.71
N VAL A 13 6.42 22.84 -9.00
CA VAL A 13 7.43 22.37 -9.94
C VAL A 13 8.52 23.42 -10.15
N HIS A 14 8.16 24.71 -10.26
CA HIS A 14 9.15 25.80 -10.32
C HIS A 14 10.04 25.85 -9.07
N ASP A 15 9.45 25.84 -7.87
CA ASP A 15 10.21 25.88 -6.61
C ASP A 15 11.23 24.72 -6.52
N LYS A 16 10.88 23.54 -7.07
CA LYS A 16 11.77 22.36 -7.11
C LYS A 16 12.95 22.51 -8.06
N VAL A 17 12.73 23.16 -9.20
CA VAL A 17 13.79 23.45 -10.18
C VAL A 17 14.68 24.59 -9.69
N ASP A 18 14.08 25.67 -9.19
CA ASP A 18 14.80 26.84 -8.66
C ASP A 18 15.66 26.48 -7.43
N GLY A 19 15.21 25.49 -6.65
CA GLY A 19 15.99 24.92 -5.56
C GLY A 19 17.23 24.11 -6.00
N GLY A 20 17.47 23.96 -7.31
CA GLY A 20 18.65 23.31 -7.87
C GLY A 20 18.67 21.78 -7.77
N MET A 21 17.64 21.15 -7.20
CA MET A 21 17.55 19.69 -7.11
C MET A 21 17.17 19.03 -8.43
N TYR A 22 16.59 19.78 -9.36
CA TYR A 22 16.16 19.30 -10.67
C TYR A 22 16.56 20.29 -11.75
N THR A 23 16.88 19.79 -12.94
CA THR A 23 17.35 20.60 -14.07
C THR A 23 16.20 21.16 -14.93
N SER A 24 15.00 20.58 -14.82
CA SER A 24 13.84 21.00 -15.60
C SER A 24 12.52 20.54 -14.99
N ALA A 25 11.43 21.24 -15.32
CA ALA A 25 10.07 20.83 -14.97
C ALA A 25 9.75 19.41 -15.47
N SER A 26 10.21 19.07 -16.68
CA SER A 26 10.01 17.73 -17.24
C SER A 26 10.67 16.63 -16.42
N GLU A 27 11.79 16.92 -15.75
CA GLU A 27 12.45 15.97 -14.84
C GLU A 27 11.63 15.73 -13.57
N VAL A 28 11.14 16.81 -12.94
CA VAL A 28 10.27 16.74 -11.75
C VAL A 28 9.03 15.89 -12.03
N ILE A 29 8.37 16.12 -13.17
CA ILE A 29 7.16 15.40 -13.55
C ILE A 29 7.47 13.91 -13.83
N ARG A 30 8.55 13.60 -14.57
CA ARG A 30 8.93 12.20 -14.84
C ARG A 30 9.22 11.43 -13.57
N GLU A 31 9.93 12.03 -12.62
CA GLU A 31 10.24 11.37 -11.35
C GLU A 31 8.98 11.16 -10.50
N SER A 32 8.11 12.16 -10.44
CA SER A 32 6.83 12.07 -9.73
C SER A 32 5.94 10.96 -10.32
N LEU A 33 5.86 10.86 -11.65
CA LEU A 33 5.12 9.80 -12.35
C LEU A 33 5.74 8.41 -12.12
N ARG A 34 7.07 8.31 -12.02
CA ARG A 34 7.75 7.04 -11.71
C ARG A 34 7.37 6.53 -10.33
N ILE A 35 7.33 7.43 -9.34
CA ILE A 35 6.90 7.10 -7.98
C ILE A 35 5.42 6.69 -7.98
N MET A 36 4.57 7.45 -8.67
CA MET A 36 3.14 7.14 -8.80
C MET A 36 2.92 5.76 -9.40
N HIS A 37 3.59 5.45 -10.52
CA HIS A 37 3.49 4.14 -11.15
C HIS A 37 3.97 3.00 -10.23
N SER A 38 5.08 3.21 -9.52
CA SER A 38 5.59 2.21 -8.56
C SER A 38 4.61 1.96 -7.41
N TYR A 39 3.94 3.01 -6.93
CA TYR A 39 2.92 2.91 -5.91
C TYR A 39 1.69 2.16 -6.43
N ASP A 40 1.21 2.48 -7.63
CA ASP A 40 0.07 1.80 -8.26
C ASP A 40 0.33 0.30 -8.41
N ASP A 41 1.51 -0.08 -8.89
CA ASP A 41 1.92 -1.49 -9.00
C ASP A 41 1.91 -2.21 -7.64
N LEU A 42 2.39 -1.55 -6.59
CA LEU A 42 2.37 -2.11 -5.24
C LEU A 42 0.95 -2.26 -4.70
N GLN A 43 0.07 -1.28 -4.94
CA GLN A 43 -1.34 -1.36 -4.55
C GLN A 43 -2.04 -2.51 -5.26
N GLN A 44 -1.83 -2.68 -6.57
CA GLN A 44 -2.42 -3.78 -7.33
C GLN A 44 -1.96 -5.14 -6.81
N LYS A 45 -0.67 -5.30 -6.51
CA LYS A 45 -0.14 -6.53 -5.88
C LYS A 45 -0.81 -6.81 -4.53
N ARG A 46 -0.92 -5.78 -3.68
CA ARG A 46 -1.55 -5.92 -2.36
C ARG A 46 -3.03 -6.31 -2.46
N ILE A 47 -3.76 -5.75 -3.42
CA ILE A 47 -5.16 -6.11 -3.68
C ILE A 47 -5.26 -7.57 -4.15
N ALA A 48 -4.38 -7.99 -5.06
CA ALA A 48 -4.34 -9.37 -5.55
C ALA A 48 -4.08 -10.36 -4.39
N GLU A 49 -3.08 -10.09 -3.55
CA GLU A 49 -2.77 -10.91 -2.37
C GLU A 49 -3.95 -11.01 -1.40
N LEU A 50 -4.65 -9.90 -1.15
CA LEU A 50 -5.84 -9.89 -0.30
C LEU A 50 -6.98 -10.70 -0.91
N ASN A 51 -7.21 -10.58 -2.21
CA ASN A 51 -8.23 -11.35 -2.92
C ASN A 51 -7.94 -12.87 -2.87
N ASP A 52 -6.66 -13.25 -3.00
CA ASP A 52 -6.23 -14.64 -2.87
C ASP A 52 -6.46 -15.17 -1.44
N ALA A 53 -6.07 -14.38 -0.42
CA ALA A 53 -6.29 -14.73 0.98
C ALA A 53 -7.79 -14.88 1.31
N ILE A 54 -8.64 -13.98 0.79
CA ILE A 54 -10.10 -14.08 0.92
C ILE A 54 -10.60 -15.35 0.24
N THR A 55 -10.14 -15.64 -0.97
CA THR A 55 -10.53 -16.85 -1.72
C THR A 55 -10.18 -18.12 -0.95
N ILE A 56 -8.99 -18.18 -0.35
CA ILE A 56 -8.57 -19.30 0.51
C ILE A 56 -9.50 -19.40 1.73
N GLY A 57 -9.74 -18.29 2.43
CA GLY A 57 -10.63 -18.26 3.59
C GLY A 57 -12.06 -18.71 3.25
N MET A 58 -12.59 -18.31 2.09
CA MET A 58 -13.91 -18.73 1.62
C MET A 58 -13.96 -20.25 1.35
N LYS A 59 -12.93 -20.83 0.74
CA LYS A 59 -12.82 -22.30 0.55
C LYS A 59 -12.75 -23.04 1.89
N GLN A 60 -12.01 -22.52 2.85
CA GLN A 60 -11.94 -23.09 4.21
C GLN A 60 -13.31 -23.05 4.90
N LEU A 61 -14.01 -21.91 4.82
CA LEU A 61 -15.37 -21.79 5.36
C LEU A 61 -16.35 -22.79 4.71
N GLN A 62 -16.31 -22.94 3.39
CA GLN A 62 -17.16 -23.87 2.64
C GLN A 62 -16.88 -25.34 3.00
N SER A 63 -15.62 -25.69 3.25
CA SER A 63 -15.22 -27.04 3.69
C SER A 63 -15.42 -27.28 5.19
N GLY A 64 -16.03 -26.33 5.92
CA GLY A 64 -16.30 -26.45 7.35
C GLY A 64 -15.08 -26.22 8.26
N GLN A 65 -13.93 -25.82 7.70
CA GLN A 65 -12.72 -25.48 8.44
C GLN A 65 -12.87 -24.10 9.10
N LYS A 66 -13.73 -24.02 10.11
CA LYS A 66 -14.05 -22.81 10.85
C LYS A 66 -14.06 -23.08 12.34
N ILE A 67 -13.82 -22.03 13.12
CA ILE A 67 -13.91 -22.05 14.58
C ILE A 67 -14.85 -20.96 15.05
N GLU A 68 -15.41 -21.13 16.24
CA GLU A 68 -16.20 -20.09 16.87
C GLU A 68 -15.36 -18.84 17.19
N GLY A 69 -15.98 -17.68 17.07
CA GLY A 69 -15.30 -16.40 17.29
C GLY A 69 -14.81 -16.21 18.72
N LYS A 70 -15.40 -16.87 19.72
CA LYS A 70 -14.91 -16.85 21.11
C LYS A 70 -13.58 -17.63 21.22
N VAL A 71 -13.55 -18.86 20.69
CA VAL A 71 -12.37 -19.72 20.64
C VAL A 71 -11.21 -19.05 19.89
N SER A 72 -11.50 -18.34 18.79
CA SER A 72 -10.49 -17.60 18.04
C SER A 72 -9.81 -16.49 18.89
N ARG A 73 -10.61 -15.72 19.64
CA ARG A 73 -10.09 -14.65 20.51
C ARG A 73 -9.25 -15.19 21.66
N GLU A 74 -9.65 -16.30 22.25
CA GLU A 74 -8.89 -16.97 23.31
C GLU A 74 -7.54 -17.46 22.79
N LYS A 75 -7.51 -18.10 21.61
CA LYS A 75 -6.26 -18.51 20.95
C LYS A 75 -5.34 -17.32 20.65
N MET A 76 -5.90 -16.20 20.18
CA MET A 76 -5.13 -14.99 19.91
C MET A 76 -4.53 -14.42 21.19
N LYS A 77 -5.32 -14.31 22.27
CA LYS A 77 -4.85 -13.83 23.57
C LYS A 77 -3.74 -14.72 24.12
N ALA A 78 -3.92 -16.04 24.10
CA ALA A 78 -2.90 -16.99 24.54
C ALA A 78 -1.59 -16.85 23.74
N LYS A 79 -1.67 -16.61 22.43
CA LYS A 79 -0.50 -16.37 21.58
C LYS A 79 0.21 -15.07 21.93
N ILE A 80 -0.54 -13.99 22.18
CA ILE A 80 0.02 -12.70 22.63
C ILE A 80 0.72 -12.86 23.98
N ASP A 81 0.09 -13.56 24.93
CA ASP A 81 0.64 -13.83 26.26
C ASP A 81 1.92 -14.70 26.22
N LEU A 82 2.00 -15.63 25.26
CA LEU A 82 3.21 -16.43 25.02
C LEU A 82 4.37 -15.59 24.48
N ILE A 83 4.08 -14.69 23.53
CA ILE A 83 5.10 -13.80 22.96
C ILE A 83 5.60 -12.79 24.00
N SER A 84 4.72 -12.32 24.88
CA SER A 84 5.09 -11.36 25.94
C SER A 84 5.89 -12.00 27.08
N LYS A 85 5.65 -13.28 27.40
CA LYS A 85 6.40 -14.03 28.43
C LYS A 85 7.69 -14.69 27.92
N GLY A 86 7.87 -14.78 26.61
CA GLY A 86 9.07 -15.33 25.94
C GLY A 86 10.19 -14.30 25.74
N LYS A 87 10.04 -13.09 26.28
CA LYS A 87 11.09 -12.08 26.48
C LYS A 87 11.42 -12.00 27.98
#